data_AF-A0A835Z6Y2-F1
#
_entry.id   AF-A0A835Z6Y2-F1
#
_cell.length_a   1.000
_cell.length_b   1.000
_cell.length_c   1.000
_cell.angle_alpha   90.00
_cell.angle_beta   90.00
_cell.angle_gamma   90.00
#
_symmetry.space_group_name_H-M   'P 1'
#
loop_
_entity.id
_entity.type
_entity.pdbx_description
1 polymer ?
#
loop_
_entity_poly.entity_id
_entity_poly.type
_entity_poly.pdbx_seq_one_letter_code
_entity_poly.pdbx_strand_id
1 'polypeptide(L)'
;MVGLLNQGATCYMNSLLQTLYHLRQLRKAVYDMPSAAASDSEGGVAFALQKTFYMLQTSDHPVSTKHLTQSFGWDTYEAYMQQDVQELNRVLMDKLETIMKGTPVDGTVGALFEGSTRAYIRCTDVPYESRRDETFHDIQLDVKGCKTIHDSFARYIEEEVLDGEDKYDAGPVHGKQKAKKGVRFLRYPPVLTIHLKRFEYDMASGNMVKVNDRYEFPFQLDVDPYLAEDA
;
A
#
# COMPACT_ATOMS: atom_id res chain seq x y z
N MET A 1 15.62 -12.09 -18.41
CA MET A 1 15.27 -11.31 -17.20
C MET A 1 16.52 -11.26 -16.34
N VAL A 2 16.94 -10.07 -15.91
CA VAL A 2 18.10 -9.90 -15.03
C VAL A 2 17.65 -9.48 -13.63
N GLY A 3 18.43 -9.89 -12.63
CA GLY A 3 18.20 -9.52 -11.24
C GLY A 3 18.69 -8.11 -10.92
N LEU A 4 18.40 -7.66 -9.70
CA LEU A 4 18.98 -6.46 -9.11
C LEU A 4 20.10 -6.86 -8.15
N LEU A 5 21.19 -6.10 -8.15
CA LEU A 5 22.27 -6.29 -7.17
C LEU A 5 21.76 -5.93 -5.78
N ASN A 6 21.99 -6.81 -4.80
CA ASN A 6 21.73 -6.49 -3.40
C ASN A 6 22.86 -5.62 -2.86
N GLN A 7 22.53 -4.47 -2.26
CA GLN A 7 23.51 -3.57 -1.65
C GLN A 7 23.75 -3.87 -0.16
N GLY A 8 23.17 -4.96 0.36
CA GLY A 8 23.28 -5.38 1.76
C GLY A 8 21.88 -5.70 2.29
N ALA A 9 21.14 -4.67 2.68
CA ALA A 9 19.78 -4.79 3.22
C ALA A 9 18.67 -4.42 2.23
N THR A 10 18.97 -4.22 0.94
CA THR A 10 18.01 -3.68 -0.05
C THR A 10 17.12 -4.74 -0.72
N CYS A 11 16.96 -5.91 -0.12
CA CYS A 11 16.19 -7.01 -0.73
C CYS A 11 14.70 -6.70 -0.87
N TYR A 12 14.13 -5.96 0.09
CA TYR A 12 12.74 -5.49 0.06
C TYR A 12 12.52 -4.54 -1.13
N MET A 13 13.41 -3.56 -1.30
CA MET A 13 13.39 -2.64 -2.43
C MET A 13 13.56 -3.36 -3.76
N ASN A 14 14.51 -4.30 -3.86
CA ASN A 14 14.73 -5.04 -5.09
C ASN A 14 13.49 -5.85 -5.50
N SER A 15 12.83 -6.48 -4.53
CA SER A 15 11.58 -7.21 -4.76
C SER A 15 10.47 -6.27 -5.26
N LEU A 16 10.31 -5.12 -4.60
CA LEU A 16 9.32 -4.11 -5.00
C LEU A 16 9.59 -3.58 -6.41
N LEU A 17 10.82 -3.18 -6.73
CA LEU A 17 11.19 -2.66 -8.04
C LEU A 17 10.94 -3.66 -9.16
N GLN A 18 11.21 -4.94 -8.91
CA GLN A 18 10.88 -6.01 -9.85
C GLN A 18 9.36 -6.13 -10.05
N THR A 19 8.57 -6.09 -8.98
CA THR A 19 7.10 -6.10 -9.09
C THR A 19 6.59 -4.93 -9.94
N LEU A 20 7.05 -3.70 -9.65
CA LEU A 20 6.64 -2.51 -10.36
C LEU A 20 7.11 -2.49 -11.82
N TYR A 21 8.32 -2.97 -12.10
CA TYR A 21 8.85 -3.08 -13.47
C TYR A 21 7.99 -3.99 -14.37
N HIS A 22 7.41 -5.04 -13.81
CA HIS A 22 6.57 -5.97 -14.56
C HIS A 22 5.16 -5.42 -14.85
N LEU A 23 4.73 -4.36 -14.16
CA LEU A 23 3.51 -3.63 -14.48
C LEU A 23 3.75 -2.76 -15.72
N ARG A 24 3.42 -3.32 -16.90
CA ARG A 24 3.72 -2.69 -18.21
C ARG A 24 3.17 -1.27 -18.34
N GLN A 25 1.98 -1.01 -17.82
CA GLN A 25 1.36 0.32 -17.85
C GLN A 25 2.19 1.33 -17.04
N LEU A 26 2.54 0.97 -15.80
CA LEU A 26 3.41 1.78 -14.96
C LEU A 26 4.79 1.98 -15.59
N ARG A 27 5.41 0.92 -16.12
CA ARG A 27 6.72 0.99 -16.78
C ARG A 27 6.71 1.95 -17.96
N LYS A 28 5.65 1.91 -18.79
CA LYS A 28 5.51 2.86 -19.91
C LYS A 28 5.40 4.29 -19.40
N ALA A 29 4.55 4.53 -18.41
CA ALA A 29 4.40 5.86 -17.82
C ALA A 29 5.71 6.37 -17.21
N VAL A 30 6.50 5.50 -16.59
CA VAL A 30 7.83 5.84 -16.06
C VAL A 30 8.77 6.33 -17.17
N TYR A 31 8.77 5.70 -18.34
CA TYR A 31 9.58 6.15 -19.48
C TYR A 31 9.10 7.48 -20.09
N ASP A 32 7.81 7.76 -19.99
CA ASP A 32 7.20 8.99 -20.51
C ASP A 32 7.26 10.17 -19.50
N MET A 33 7.79 9.96 -18.28
CA MET A 33 8.02 11.03 -17.30
C MET A 33 9.06 12.03 -17.81
N PRO A 34 8.87 13.35 -17.57
CA PRO A 34 9.89 14.34 -17.89
C PRO A 34 11.10 14.15 -16.97
N SER A 35 12.25 13.77 -17.55
CA SER A 35 13.52 13.69 -16.84
C SER A 35 14.38 14.90 -17.17
N ALA A 36 14.53 15.84 -16.23
CA ALA A 36 15.55 16.88 -16.34
C ALA A 36 16.95 16.30 -16.05
N ALA A 37 17.99 16.88 -16.67
CA ALA A 37 19.37 16.47 -16.44
C ALA A 37 19.82 16.84 -15.00
N ALA A 38 19.86 15.85 -14.10
CA ALA A 38 20.66 15.71 -12.87
C ALA A 38 20.81 16.89 -11.86
N SER A 39 20.25 18.08 -12.07
CA SER A 39 20.47 19.25 -11.20
C SER A 39 19.37 19.51 -10.16
N ASP A 40 18.20 18.87 -10.29
CA ASP A 40 17.12 18.93 -9.28
C ASP A 40 16.98 17.58 -8.57
N SER A 41 16.83 17.60 -7.24
CA SER A 41 16.71 16.39 -6.40
C SER A 41 15.58 15.46 -6.83
N GLU A 42 14.46 16.01 -7.30
CA GLU A 42 13.29 15.25 -7.78
C GLU A 42 13.49 14.70 -9.20
N GLY A 43 14.11 15.47 -10.10
CA GLY A 43 14.50 15.02 -11.44
C GLY A 43 15.49 13.85 -11.39
N GLY A 44 16.30 13.79 -10.33
CA GLY A 44 17.18 12.66 -10.04
C GLY A 44 16.44 11.33 -9.84
N VAL A 45 15.29 11.32 -9.16
CA VAL A 45 14.51 10.09 -8.89
C VAL A 45 13.87 9.57 -10.16
N ALA A 46 13.22 10.44 -10.93
CA ALA A 46 12.60 10.07 -12.21
C ALA A 46 13.64 9.43 -13.15
N PHE A 47 14.78 10.10 -13.33
CA PHE A 47 15.87 9.62 -14.17
C PHE A 47 16.49 8.33 -13.63
N ALA A 48 16.69 8.21 -12.32
CA ALA A 48 17.26 7.00 -11.72
C ALA A 48 16.33 5.78 -11.90
N LEU A 49 15.02 5.98 -11.78
CA LEU A 49 14.04 4.91 -11.99
C LEU A 49 13.96 4.51 -13.47
N GLN A 50 13.92 5.48 -14.39
CA GLN A 50 13.98 5.23 -15.83
C GLN A 50 15.24 4.46 -16.22
N LYS A 51 16.42 4.90 -15.74
CA LYS A 51 17.69 4.21 -15.95
C LYS A 51 17.64 2.78 -15.42
N THR A 52 17.07 2.58 -14.24
CA THR A 52 16.94 1.24 -13.63
C THR A 52 16.05 0.34 -14.49
N PHE A 53 14.89 0.82 -14.94
CA PHE A 53 13.97 0.05 -15.78
C PHE A 53 14.55 -0.23 -17.16
N TYR A 54 15.23 0.75 -17.75
CA TYR A 54 15.95 0.57 -19.02
C TYR A 54 17.00 -0.53 -18.91
N MET A 55 17.86 -0.46 -17.88
CA MET A 55 18.89 -1.47 -17.65
C MET A 55 18.29 -2.85 -17.36
N LEU A 56 17.17 -2.95 -16.63
CA LEU A 56 16.47 -4.21 -16.42
C LEU A 56 15.94 -4.84 -17.72
N GLN A 57 15.68 -4.01 -18.73
CA GLN A 57 15.17 -4.43 -20.04
C GLN A 57 16.29 -4.82 -21.02
N THR A 58 17.43 -4.13 -20.98
CA THR A 58 18.49 -4.27 -22.01
C THR A 58 19.77 -4.95 -21.53
N SER A 59 20.02 -4.99 -20.21
CA SER A 59 21.24 -5.57 -19.65
C SER A 59 21.17 -7.09 -19.61
N ASP A 60 22.31 -7.74 -19.86
CA ASP A 60 22.52 -9.17 -19.60
C ASP A 60 23.13 -9.44 -18.21
N HIS A 61 23.49 -8.37 -17.48
CA HIS A 61 24.05 -8.42 -16.14
C HIS A 61 23.11 -7.85 -15.08
N PRO A 62 23.22 -8.30 -13.81
CA PRO A 62 22.45 -7.74 -12.71
C PRO A 62 22.61 -6.22 -12.58
N VAL A 63 21.50 -5.52 -12.37
CA VAL A 63 21.45 -4.04 -12.38
C VAL A 63 21.68 -3.48 -10.98
N SER A 64 22.52 -2.45 -10.88
CA SER A 64 22.78 -1.73 -9.63
C SER A 64 21.70 -0.70 -9.33
N THR A 65 21.19 -0.68 -8.10
CA THR A 65 20.20 0.30 -7.61
C THR A 65 20.83 1.47 -6.84
N LYS A 66 22.17 1.64 -6.89
CA LYS A 66 22.88 2.66 -6.08
C LYS A 66 22.45 4.09 -6.38
N HIS A 67 22.27 4.42 -7.66
CA HIS A 67 21.82 5.75 -8.05
C HIS A 67 20.39 6.04 -7.57
N LEU A 68 19.56 4.99 -7.52
CA LEU A 68 18.18 5.12 -7.10
C LEU A 68 18.09 5.38 -5.58
N THR A 69 18.81 4.62 -4.76
CA THR A 69 18.86 4.87 -3.29
C THR A 69 19.41 6.25 -2.98
N GLN A 70 20.46 6.69 -3.68
CA GLN A 70 21.00 8.04 -3.55
C GLN A 70 19.97 9.12 -3.93
N SER A 71 19.18 8.90 -4.99
CA SER A 71 18.15 9.86 -5.41
C SER A 71 17.00 9.98 -4.42
N PHE A 72 16.72 8.93 -3.62
CA PHE A 72 15.72 9.01 -2.56
C PHE A 72 16.14 9.88 -1.38
N GLY A 73 17.42 10.28 -1.32
CA GLY A 73 17.99 11.00 -0.18
C GLY A 73 18.32 10.09 0.99
N TRP A 74 18.26 8.76 0.79
CA TRP A 74 18.64 7.80 1.80
C TRP A 74 20.14 7.86 2.02
N ASP A 75 20.55 8.13 3.26
CA ASP A 75 21.95 7.99 3.61
C ASP A 75 22.36 6.50 3.52
N THR A 76 23.67 6.23 3.47
CA THR A 76 24.16 4.85 3.42
C THR A 76 23.61 4.00 4.58
N TYR A 77 23.31 4.57 5.74
CA TYR A 77 22.82 3.88 6.92
C TYR A 77 21.33 3.50 6.83
N GLU A 78 20.48 4.39 6.29
CA GLU A 78 19.06 4.13 6.00
C GLU A 78 18.89 3.04 4.94
N ALA A 79 19.78 2.99 3.95
CA ALA A 79 19.82 1.89 2.97
C ALA A 79 20.21 0.53 3.57
N TYR A 80 20.86 0.52 4.75
CA TYR A 80 21.19 -0.68 5.52
C TYR A 80 20.15 -1.03 6.61
N MET A 81 19.20 -0.15 6.92
CA MET A 81 18.07 -0.48 7.78
C MET A 81 17.00 -1.25 6.98
N GLN A 82 16.48 -2.34 7.56
CA GLN A 82 15.28 -2.97 7.03
C GLN A 82 14.12 -2.00 7.23
N GLN A 83 13.68 -1.37 6.14
CA GLN A 83 12.45 -0.60 6.13
C GLN A 83 11.27 -1.53 5.81
N ASP A 84 10.09 -1.15 6.28
CA ASP A 84 8.87 -1.82 5.87
C ASP A 84 8.69 -1.61 4.35
N VAL A 85 8.51 -2.70 3.61
CA VAL A 85 8.29 -2.65 2.16
C VAL A 85 7.06 -1.83 1.80
N GLN A 86 6.06 -1.79 2.69
CA GLN A 86 4.86 -0.99 2.53
C GLN A 86 5.18 0.51 2.59
N GLU A 87 5.99 0.93 3.56
CA GLU A 87 6.39 2.33 3.72
C GLU A 87 7.19 2.79 2.51
N LEU A 88 8.15 1.98 2.05
CA LEU A 88 8.86 2.25 0.81
C LEU A 88 7.91 2.36 -0.38
N ASN A 89 6.97 1.43 -0.53
CA ASN A 89 6.01 1.49 -1.64
C ASN A 89 5.19 2.79 -1.59
N ARG A 90 4.73 3.22 -0.42
CA ARG A 90 3.96 4.45 -0.28
C ARG A 90 4.79 5.68 -0.63
N VAL A 91 6.00 5.79 -0.08
CA VAL A 91 6.93 6.89 -0.39
C VAL A 91 7.26 6.93 -1.88
N LEU A 92 7.43 5.77 -2.52
CA LEU A 92 7.68 5.67 -3.95
C LEU A 92 6.48 6.13 -4.77
N MET A 93 5.27 5.67 -4.44
CA MET A 93 4.03 6.06 -5.13
C MET A 93 3.77 7.56 -4.99
N ASP A 94 3.89 8.13 -3.79
CA ASP A 94 3.70 9.57 -3.54
C ASP A 94 4.71 10.42 -4.34
N LYS A 95 5.98 9.97 -4.42
CA LYS A 95 7.01 10.63 -5.24
C LYS A 95 6.68 10.53 -6.73
N LEU A 96 6.24 9.36 -7.21
CA LEU A 96 5.85 9.18 -8.61
C LEU A 96 4.66 10.06 -8.97
N GLU A 97 3.63 10.13 -8.13
CA GLU A 97 2.50 11.03 -8.33
C GLU A 97 2.94 12.49 -8.42
N THR A 98 3.84 12.91 -7.54
CA THR A 98 4.38 14.28 -7.55
C THR A 98 5.13 14.59 -8.85
N ILE A 99 5.98 13.66 -9.31
CA ILE A 99 6.76 13.81 -10.55
C ILE A 99 5.86 13.79 -11.79
N MET A 100 4.82 12.95 -11.79
CA MET A 100 3.89 12.80 -12.93
C MET A 100 2.88 13.94 -13.01
N LYS A 101 2.68 14.70 -11.93
CA LYS A 101 1.71 15.78 -11.86
C LYS A 101 1.97 16.86 -12.91
N GLY A 102 0.94 17.22 -13.69
CA GLY A 102 1.04 18.20 -14.76
C GLY A 102 1.78 17.72 -16.02
N THR A 103 2.07 16.42 -16.12
CA THR A 103 2.70 15.79 -17.29
C THR A 103 1.68 14.97 -18.09
N PRO A 104 2.00 14.46 -19.29
CA PRO A 104 1.09 13.59 -20.05
C PRO A 104 0.71 12.28 -19.35
N VAL A 105 1.45 11.89 -18.30
CA VAL A 105 1.23 10.67 -17.52
C VAL A 105 0.66 10.93 -16.12
N ASP A 106 0.16 12.15 -15.89
CA ASP A 106 -0.54 12.52 -14.67
C ASP A 106 -1.72 11.57 -14.39
N GLY A 107 -1.93 11.23 -13.12
CA GLY A 107 -2.98 10.31 -12.66
C GLY A 107 -2.73 8.82 -12.93
N THR A 108 -1.59 8.44 -13.53
CA THR A 108 -1.32 7.00 -13.80
C THR A 108 -1.29 6.16 -12.53
N VAL A 109 -0.68 6.65 -11.45
CA VAL A 109 -0.57 5.92 -10.17
C VAL A 109 -1.97 5.70 -9.59
N GLY A 110 -2.76 6.76 -9.45
CA GLY A 110 -4.15 6.65 -9.01
C GLY A 110 -4.98 5.70 -9.88
N ALA A 111 -4.86 5.78 -11.20
CA ALA A 111 -5.58 4.90 -12.12
C ALA A 111 -5.23 3.41 -11.95
N LEU A 112 -4.01 3.09 -11.51
CA LEU A 112 -3.55 1.71 -11.34
C LEU A 112 -3.78 1.16 -9.94
N PHE A 113 -3.60 1.99 -8.90
CA PHE A 113 -3.51 1.53 -7.51
C PHE A 113 -4.58 2.11 -6.59
N GLU A 114 -5.32 3.16 -6.98
CA GLU A 114 -6.30 3.81 -6.10
C GLU A 114 -7.63 3.04 -6.06
N GLY A 115 -7.91 2.43 -4.92
CA GLY A 115 -9.23 1.94 -4.55
C GLY A 115 -9.95 2.92 -3.63
N SER A 116 -11.20 2.60 -3.31
CA SER A 116 -11.99 3.35 -2.33
C SER A 116 -12.74 2.43 -1.36
N THR A 117 -12.86 2.90 -0.13
CA THR A 117 -13.64 2.28 0.96
C THR A 117 -14.62 3.27 1.54
N ARG A 118 -15.66 2.75 2.17
CA ARG A 118 -16.61 3.50 2.97
C ARG A 118 -16.53 3.03 4.41
N ALA A 119 -16.06 3.90 5.29
CA ALA A 119 -16.22 3.74 6.72
C ALA A 119 -17.61 4.26 7.12
N TYR A 120 -18.34 3.48 7.92
CA TYR A 120 -19.64 3.89 8.44
C TYR A 120 -19.75 3.60 9.93
N ILE A 121 -20.50 4.47 10.61
CA ILE A 121 -20.87 4.30 12.00
C ILE A 121 -22.39 4.48 12.09
N ARG A 122 -23.10 3.41 12.43
CA ARG A 122 -24.56 3.39 12.55
C ARG A 122 -24.94 3.19 14.01
N CYS A 123 -25.63 4.16 14.60
CA CYS A 123 -26.16 4.03 15.96
C CYS A 123 -27.30 2.98 15.99
N THR A 124 -27.38 2.20 17.06
CA THR A 124 -28.43 1.16 17.19
C THR A 124 -29.73 1.71 17.74
N ASP A 125 -29.64 2.68 18.65
CA ASP A 125 -30.80 3.17 19.43
C ASP A 125 -31.38 4.48 18.88
N VAL A 126 -30.66 5.15 17.97
CA VAL A 126 -31.07 6.40 17.33
C VAL A 126 -30.87 6.31 15.81
N PRO A 127 -31.72 6.99 15.01
CA PRO A 127 -31.60 7.00 13.55
C PRO A 127 -30.48 7.94 13.08
N TYR A 128 -29.25 7.67 13.52
CA TYR A 128 -28.06 8.42 13.14
C TYR A 128 -27.05 7.50 12.48
N GLU A 129 -26.54 7.90 11.31
CA GLU A 129 -25.49 7.21 10.58
C GLU A 129 -24.49 8.22 10.04
N SER A 130 -23.21 8.00 10.34
CA SER A 130 -22.09 8.73 9.75
C SER A 130 -21.44 7.86 8.69
N ARG A 131 -21.14 8.44 7.52
CA ARG A 131 -20.45 7.77 6.41
C ARG A 131 -19.28 8.63 5.97
N ARG A 132 -18.15 7.99 5.72
CA ARG A 132 -16.95 8.63 5.19
C ARG A 132 -16.32 7.75 4.14
N ASP A 133 -16.15 8.32 2.95
CA ASP A 133 -15.47 7.65 1.85
C ASP A 133 -13.99 8.03 1.90
N GLU A 134 -13.12 7.03 1.82
CA GLU A 134 -11.67 7.16 1.89
C GLU A 134 -11.03 6.37 0.74
N THR A 135 -9.95 6.89 0.18
CA THR A 135 -9.16 6.21 -0.85
C THR A 135 -8.02 5.41 -0.23
N PHE A 136 -7.55 4.39 -0.93
CA PHE A 136 -6.40 3.57 -0.51
C PHE A 136 -5.54 3.17 -1.71
N HIS A 137 -4.24 2.99 -1.48
CA HIS A 137 -3.28 2.44 -2.45
C HIS A 137 -2.84 1.01 -2.12
N ASP A 138 -3.03 0.61 -0.87
CA ASP A 138 -2.76 -0.72 -0.36
C ASP A 138 -3.77 -1.10 0.73
N ILE A 139 -3.98 -2.40 0.91
CA ILE A 139 -4.80 -2.96 1.99
C ILE A 139 -3.89 -3.72 2.92
N GLN A 140 -4.00 -3.46 4.22
CA GLN A 140 -3.30 -4.22 5.23
C GLN A 140 -4.23 -5.27 5.84
N LEU A 141 -3.88 -6.54 5.69
CA LEU A 141 -4.65 -7.67 6.17
C LEU A 141 -3.99 -8.32 7.37
N ASP A 142 -4.80 -8.55 8.41
CA ASP A 142 -4.35 -9.24 9.60
C ASP A 142 -4.15 -10.73 9.32
N VAL A 143 -2.98 -11.25 9.74
CA VAL A 143 -2.63 -12.67 9.57
C VAL A 143 -2.92 -13.48 10.81
N LYS A 144 -2.68 -12.92 12.00
CA LYS A 144 -2.88 -13.63 13.26
C LYS A 144 -4.35 -13.95 13.48
N GLY A 145 -4.66 -15.23 13.66
CA GLY A 145 -6.03 -15.72 13.82
C GLY A 145 -6.77 -15.95 12.50
N CYS A 146 -6.14 -15.68 11.35
CA CYS A 146 -6.68 -15.91 10.02
C CYS A 146 -5.89 -17.03 9.32
N LYS A 147 -6.56 -18.04 8.75
CA LYS A 147 -5.88 -19.14 8.05
C LYS A 147 -5.75 -18.86 6.56
N THR A 148 -6.67 -18.09 6.02
CA THR A 148 -6.73 -17.75 4.59
C THR A 148 -6.89 -16.26 4.38
N ILE A 149 -6.61 -15.82 3.15
CA ILE A 149 -6.87 -14.44 2.73
C ILE A 149 -8.35 -14.05 2.84
N HIS A 150 -9.25 -14.99 2.60
CA HIS A 150 -10.70 -14.76 2.74
C HIS A 150 -11.09 -14.48 4.18
N ASP A 151 -10.46 -15.14 5.15
CA ASP A 151 -10.68 -14.88 6.59
C ASP A 151 -10.24 -13.46 6.93
N SER A 152 -9.09 -13.01 6.40
CA SER A 152 -8.59 -11.66 6.63
C SER A 152 -9.48 -10.59 6.01
N PHE A 153 -10.00 -10.81 4.79
CA PHE A 153 -10.95 -9.89 4.17
C PHE A 153 -12.29 -9.85 4.92
N ALA A 154 -12.80 -11.01 5.36
CA ALA A 154 -14.01 -11.09 6.17
C ALA A 154 -13.85 -10.33 7.50
N ARG A 155 -12.71 -10.48 8.15
CA ARG A 155 -12.35 -9.72 9.36
C ARG A 155 -12.15 -8.24 9.08
N TYR A 156 -11.59 -7.87 7.93
CA TYR A 156 -11.43 -6.46 7.54
C TYR A 156 -12.78 -5.74 7.43
N ILE A 157 -13.81 -6.43 6.96
CA ILE A 157 -15.17 -5.89 6.84
C ILE A 157 -16.06 -6.22 8.05
N GLU A 158 -15.52 -6.85 9.10
CA GLU A 158 -16.31 -7.21 10.28
C GLU A 158 -16.79 -5.94 11.01
N GLU A 159 -18.06 -5.94 11.44
CA GLU A 159 -18.62 -4.82 12.19
C GLU A 159 -18.14 -4.87 13.65
N GLU A 160 -17.49 -3.81 14.10
CA GLU A 160 -17.15 -3.58 15.50
C GLU A 160 -18.33 -2.94 16.23
N VAL A 161 -18.69 -3.49 17.39
CA VAL A 161 -19.74 -2.92 18.25
C VAL A 161 -19.11 -2.00 19.28
N LEU A 162 -19.39 -0.71 19.15
CA LEU A 162 -19.01 0.34 20.08
C LEU A 162 -20.04 0.41 21.22
N ASP A 163 -19.69 -0.10 22.40
CA ASP A 163 -20.56 -0.16 23.58
C ASP A 163 -19.76 0.10 24.87
N GLY A 164 -20.45 0.24 26.00
CA GLY A 164 -19.82 0.45 27.31
C GLY A 164 -19.08 1.79 27.39
N GLU A 165 -17.77 1.75 27.61
CA GLU A 165 -16.90 2.92 27.68
C GLU A 165 -16.56 3.48 26.29
N ASP A 166 -16.62 2.65 25.25
CA ASP A 166 -16.26 2.98 23.86
C ASP A 166 -17.44 3.50 23.03
N LYS A 167 -18.52 3.93 23.68
CA LYS A 167 -19.71 4.48 23.00
C LYS A 167 -19.35 5.65 22.09
N TYR A 168 -19.95 5.64 20.90
CA TYR A 168 -19.74 6.67 19.89
C TYR A 168 -20.46 7.97 20.28
N ASP A 169 -19.77 9.10 20.20
CA ASP A 169 -20.39 10.41 20.37
C ASP A 169 -21.07 10.85 19.07
N ALA A 170 -22.39 10.69 19.00
CA ALA A 170 -23.22 11.07 17.86
C ALA A 170 -23.55 12.59 17.85
N GLY A 171 -22.68 13.40 18.44
CA GLY A 171 -22.75 14.85 18.46
C GLY A 171 -23.74 15.38 19.50
N PRO A 172 -23.96 16.70 19.53
CA PRO A 172 -24.70 17.36 20.61
C PRO A 172 -26.18 16.98 20.70
N VAL A 173 -26.76 16.41 19.63
CA VAL A 173 -28.18 16.02 19.59
C VAL A 173 -28.43 14.66 20.25
N HIS A 174 -27.53 13.70 20.05
CA HIS A 174 -27.73 12.31 20.48
C HIS A 174 -26.73 11.85 21.55
N GLY A 175 -25.62 12.56 21.74
CA GLY A 175 -24.60 12.23 22.74
C GLY A 175 -23.97 10.85 22.53
N LYS A 176 -23.48 10.25 23.61
CA LYS A 176 -22.85 8.92 23.58
C LYS A 176 -23.87 7.80 23.35
N GLN A 177 -23.75 7.12 22.23
CA GLN A 177 -24.65 6.05 21.80
C GLN A 177 -23.90 4.76 21.51
N LYS A 178 -24.61 3.64 21.67
CA LYS A 178 -24.16 2.37 21.14
C LYS A 178 -24.22 2.42 19.62
N ALA A 179 -23.14 2.00 18.96
CA ALA A 179 -23.05 2.07 17.52
C ALA A 179 -22.32 0.86 16.95
N LYS A 180 -22.58 0.58 15.68
CA LYS A 180 -21.82 -0.37 14.88
C LYS A 180 -20.92 0.41 13.94
N LYS A 181 -19.63 0.12 13.99
CA LYS A 181 -18.61 0.69 13.12
C LYS A 181 -18.16 -0.39 12.15
N GLY A 182 -18.13 -0.07 10.87
CA GLY A 182 -17.68 -1.01 9.85
C GLY A 182 -17.01 -0.30 8.69
N VAL A 183 -16.34 -1.09 7.86
CA VAL A 183 -15.76 -0.66 6.60
C VAL A 183 -16.26 -1.57 5.49
N ARG A 184 -16.52 -1.01 4.31
CA ARG A 184 -16.82 -1.75 3.09
C ARG A 184 -16.00 -1.22 1.93
N PHE A 185 -15.64 -2.08 0.99
CA PHE A 185 -14.98 -1.65 -0.23
C PHE A 185 -16.00 -1.08 -1.21
N LEU A 186 -15.70 0.05 -1.84
CA LEU A 186 -16.53 0.64 -2.89
C LEU A 186 -15.96 0.33 -4.27
N ARG A 187 -14.63 0.41 -4.42
CA ARG A 187 -13.96 0.14 -5.69
C ARG A 187 -12.61 -0.48 -5.44
N TYR A 188 -12.31 -1.56 -6.16
CA TYR A 188 -10.95 -2.10 -6.24
C TYR A 188 -10.17 -1.50 -7.41
N PRO A 189 -8.86 -1.22 -7.22
CA PRO A 189 -8.00 -0.79 -8.30
C PRO A 189 -7.65 -1.96 -9.24
N PRO A 190 -7.21 -1.68 -10.48
CA PRO A 190 -6.69 -2.70 -11.39
C PRO A 190 -5.49 -3.47 -10.82
N VAL A 191 -4.66 -2.82 -10.00
CA VAL A 191 -3.54 -3.44 -9.30
C VAL A 191 -3.76 -3.33 -7.79
N LEU A 192 -4.17 -4.44 -7.18
CA LEU A 192 -4.42 -4.50 -5.75
C LEU A 192 -3.15 -4.88 -4.98
N THR A 193 -2.64 -3.95 -4.16
CA THR A 193 -1.51 -4.21 -3.26
C THR A 193 -2.03 -4.67 -1.91
N ILE A 194 -1.65 -5.89 -1.49
CA ILE A 194 -2.05 -6.46 -0.21
C ILE A 194 -0.82 -6.66 0.67
N HIS A 195 -0.78 -5.94 1.78
CA HIS A 195 0.24 -6.09 2.82
C HIS A 195 -0.27 -7.04 3.91
N LEU A 196 0.41 -8.17 4.08
CA LEU A 196 0.12 -9.12 5.15
C LEU A 196 0.84 -8.68 6.42
N LYS A 197 0.08 -8.27 7.45
CA LYS A 197 0.60 -7.87 8.77
C LYS A 197 1.17 -9.08 9.52
N ARG A 198 2.40 -9.47 9.15
CA ARG A 198 3.15 -10.57 9.78
C ARG A 198 4.07 -10.11 10.89
N PHE A 199 4.04 -8.84 11.25
CA PHE A 199 4.78 -8.30 12.38
C PHE A 199 3.79 -7.56 13.26
N GLU A 200 3.74 -7.93 14.52
CA GLU A 200 2.86 -7.32 15.51
C GLU A 200 3.66 -7.02 16.77
N TYR A 201 3.23 -6.02 17.52
CA TYR A 201 3.82 -5.71 18.81
C TYR A 201 3.21 -6.63 19.86
N ASP A 202 4.03 -7.50 20.46
CA ASP A 202 3.59 -8.35 21.56
C ASP A 202 3.76 -7.60 22.89
N MET A 203 2.62 -7.22 23.49
CA MET A 203 2.58 -6.49 24.76
C MET A 203 3.20 -7.28 25.92
N ALA A 204 3.21 -8.62 25.86
CA ALA A 204 3.78 -9.45 26.92
C ALA A 204 5.31 -9.45 26.89
N SER A 205 5.91 -9.55 25.71
CA SER A 205 7.37 -9.52 25.54
C SER A 205 7.95 -8.12 25.33
N GLY A 206 7.12 -7.11 25.06
CA GLY A 206 7.54 -5.73 24.79
C GLY A 206 8.32 -5.58 23.48
N ASN A 207 8.17 -6.53 22.55
CA ASN A 207 8.96 -6.59 21.32
C ASN A 207 8.06 -6.84 20.11
N MET A 208 8.54 -6.44 18.92
CA MET A 208 7.92 -6.83 17.65
C MET A 208 8.16 -8.32 17.40
N VAL A 209 7.09 -9.09 17.23
CA VAL A 209 7.15 -10.53 16.96
C VAL A 209 6.67 -10.83 15.55
N LYS A 210 7.32 -11.81 14.91
CA LYS A 210 6.93 -12.28 13.58
C LYS A 210 5.86 -13.36 13.68
N VAL A 211 4.72 -13.14 13.03
CA VAL A 211 3.64 -14.12 12.86
C VAL A 211 4.02 -15.11 11.76
N ASN A 212 4.49 -16.28 12.17
CA ASN A 212 4.90 -17.37 11.29
C ASN A 212 3.78 -18.37 10.98
N ASP A 213 2.55 -18.07 11.39
CA ASP A 213 1.39 -18.94 11.15
C ASP A 213 1.20 -19.21 9.66
N ARG A 214 0.75 -20.43 9.37
CA ARG A 214 0.36 -20.85 8.02
C ARG A 214 -0.79 -19.97 7.55
N TYR A 215 -0.62 -19.38 6.37
CA TYR A 215 -1.59 -18.49 5.76
C TYR A 215 -1.67 -18.81 4.27
N GLU A 216 -2.87 -19.01 3.77
CA GLU A 216 -3.11 -19.43 2.40
C GLU A 216 -3.73 -18.30 1.57
N PHE A 217 -3.22 -18.12 0.36
CA PHE A 217 -3.78 -17.22 -0.64
C PHE A 217 -3.91 -17.97 -1.97
N PRO A 218 -5.05 -17.90 -2.66
CA PRO A 218 -5.26 -18.60 -3.92
C PRO A 218 -4.58 -17.87 -5.08
N PHE A 219 -4.42 -18.57 -6.20
CA PHE A 219 -3.94 -17.95 -7.45
C PHE A 219 -5.01 -17.03 -8.07
N GLN A 220 -6.28 -17.37 -7.91
CA GLN A 220 -7.43 -16.54 -8.28
C GLN A 220 -8.16 -16.14 -7.01
N LEU A 221 -8.27 -14.83 -6.76
CA LEU A 221 -8.93 -14.27 -5.60
C LEU A 221 -10.21 -13.57 -6.03
N ASP A 222 -11.35 -14.07 -5.54
CA ASP A 222 -12.62 -13.36 -5.65
C ASP A 222 -12.75 -12.38 -4.48
N VAL A 223 -12.94 -11.10 -4.81
CA VAL A 223 -13.06 -9.99 -3.85
C VAL A 223 -14.43 -9.33 -3.89
N ASP A 224 -15.30 -9.72 -4.83
CA ASP A 224 -16.64 -9.15 -4.98
C ASP A 224 -17.50 -9.28 -3.71
N PRO A 225 -17.42 -10.38 -2.92
CA PRO A 225 -18.20 -10.52 -1.69
C PRO A 225 -17.93 -9.44 -0.61
N TYR A 226 -16.84 -8.69 -0.73
CA TYR A 226 -16.43 -7.68 0.25
C TYR A 226 -16.77 -6.24 -0.18
N LEU A 227 -17.31 -6.07 -1.40
CA LEU A 227 -17.83 -4.81 -1.88
C LEU A 227 -19.11 -4.42 -1.11
N ALA A 228 -19.37 -3.12 -1.01
CA ALA A 228 -20.65 -2.61 -0.54
C ALA A 228 -21.75 -3.02 -1.52
N GLU A 229 -22.97 -3.23 -1.02
CA GLU A 229 -24.11 -3.60 -1.87
C GLU A 229 -24.48 -2.52 -2.90
N ASP A 230 -24.06 -1.28 -2.65
CA ASP A 230 -24.25 -0.11 -3.50
C ASP A 230 -23.01 0.30 -4.30
N ALA A 231 -22.00 -0.58 -4.39
CA ALA A 231 -20.75 -0.38 -5.13
C ALA A 231 -20.91 -0.47 -6.66
#